data_AF-A0A011MY18-F1
#
_entry.id   AF-A0A011MY18-F1
#
_cell.length_a   1.000
_cell.length_b   1.000
_cell.length_c   1.000
_cell.angle_alpha   90.00
_cell.angle_beta   90.00
_cell.angle_gamma   90.00
#
_symmetry.space_group_name_H-M   'P 1'
#
loop_
_entity.id
_entity.type
_entity.pdbx_description
1 polymer ?
#
loop_
_entity_poly.entity_id
_entity_poly.type
_entity_poly.pdbx_seq_one_letter_code
_entity_poly.pdbx_strand_id
1 'polypeptide(L)' 'MIENGDPPVLAAALGDIARARGMTEIAKASGITREALYKALRPGAEPRFDTIARVCAALGVRLVAQSGHEPVA' A
#
# COMPACT_ATOMS: atom_id res chain seq x y z
N MET A 1 9.06 8.97 1.80
CA MET A 1 8.60 10.04 0.91
C MET A 1 8.36 9.41 -0.45
N ILE A 2 7.22 9.65 -1.09
CA ILE A 2 7.00 9.24 -2.49
C ILE A 2 7.39 10.46 -3.31
N GLU A 3 8.59 10.45 -3.90
CA GLU A 3 9.17 11.66 -4.50
C GLU A 3 8.62 11.99 -5.89
N ASN A 4 7.96 11.04 -6.57
CA ASN A 4 7.58 11.19 -7.97
C ASN A 4 6.07 11.28 -8.23
N GLY A 5 5.24 11.39 -7.19
CA GLY A 5 3.80 11.63 -7.34
C GLY A 5 2.99 10.53 -8.05
N ASP A 6 3.62 9.45 -8.54
CA ASP A 6 2.96 8.39 -9.28
C ASP A 6 2.18 7.44 -8.34
N PRO A 7 0.83 7.49 -8.34
CA PRO A 7 0.01 6.61 -7.51
C PRO A 7 0.28 5.11 -7.71
N PRO A 8 0.61 4.61 -8.93
CA PRO A 8 0.96 3.22 -9.15
C PRO A 8 2.15 2.71 -8.33
N VAL A 9 3.07 3.60 -7.93
CA VAL A 9 4.30 3.21 -7.23
C VAL A 9 4.00 2.74 -5.81
N LEU A 10 3.03 3.36 -5.12
CA LEU A 10 2.67 2.96 -3.76
C LEU A 10 2.13 1.52 -3.73
N ALA A 11 1.19 1.20 -4.63
CA ALA A 11 0.59 -0.13 -4.69
C ALA A 11 1.63 -1.21 -5.02
N ALA A 12 2.52 -0.94 -5.97
CA ALA A 12 3.61 -1.84 -6.33
C ALA A 12 4.57 -2.07 -5.15
N ALA A 13 5.01 -1.00 -4.47
CA ALA A 13 5.91 -1.11 -3.32
C ALA A 13 5.29 -1.91 -2.16
N LEU A 14 4.01 -1.69 -1.86
CA LEU A 14 3.28 -2.50 -0.88
C LEU A 14 3.19 -3.96 -1.33
N GLY A 15 3.02 -4.22 -2.62
CA GLY A 15 3.08 -5.55 -3.22
C GLY A 15 4.41 -6.25 -3.00
N ASP A 16 5.53 -5.54 -3.15
CA ASP A 16 6.87 -6.09 -2.94
C ASP A 16 7.10 -6.47 -1.47
N ILE A 17 6.71 -5.59 -0.54
CA ILE A 17 6.80 -5.86 0.90
C ILE A 17 5.90 -7.05 1.27
N ALA A 18 4.66 -7.10 0.76
CA ALA A 18 3.73 -8.19 1.02
C ALA A 18 4.23 -9.53 0.49
N ARG A 19 4.88 -9.57 -0.68
CA ARG A 19 5.52 -10.79 -1.20
C ARG A 19 6.69 -11.23 -0.32
N ALA A 20 7.54 -10.30 0.11
CA ALA A 20 8.67 -10.60 0.98
C ALA A 20 8.24 -11.14 2.35
N ARG A 21 7.12 -10.67 2.91
CA ARG A 21 6.57 -11.15 4.19
C ARG A 21 5.68 -12.39 4.08
N GLY A 22 5.22 -12.73 2.89
CA GLY A 22 4.35 -13.86 2.62
C GLY A 22 2.90 -13.46 2.36
N MET A 23 2.46 -13.64 1.12
CA MET A 23 1.15 -13.19 0.65
C MET A 23 -0.03 -13.85 1.38
N THR A 24 0.13 -15.10 1.84
CA THR A 24 -0.90 -15.82 2.60
C THR A 24 -1.17 -15.17 3.95
N GLU A 25 -0.12 -14.78 4.68
CA GLU A 25 -0.28 -14.16 5.99
C GLU A 25 -0.89 -12.76 5.86
N ILE A 26 -0.46 -11.99 4.86
CA ILE A 26 -1.03 -10.67 4.58
C ILE A 26 -2.50 -10.77 4.17
N ALA A 27 -2.87 -11.76 3.35
CA ALA A 27 -4.27 -12.02 2.99
C ALA A 27 -5.15 -12.25 4.23
N LYS A 28 -4.68 -13.12 5.13
CA LYS A 28 -5.37 -13.43 6.38
C LYS A 28 -5.50 -12.20 7.29
N ALA A 29 -4.40 -11.46 7.48
CA ALA A 29 -4.36 -10.30 8.38
C ALA A 29 -5.15 -9.09 7.84
N SER A 30 -5.17 -8.89 6.52
CA SER A 30 -5.93 -7.79 5.88
C SER A 30 -7.41 -8.10 5.64
N GLY A 31 -7.80 -9.38 5.72
CA GLY A 31 -9.13 -9.85 5.33
C GLY A 31 -9.38 -9.79 3.82
N ILE A 32 -8.32 -9.75 3.01
CA ILE A 32 -8.38 -9.67 1.55
C ILE A 32 -7.90 -11.01 0.98
N THR A 33 -8.58 -11.56 -0.02
CA THR A 33 -8.13 -12.82 -0.63
C THR A 33 -6.77 -12.63 -1.32
N ARG A 34 -5.98 -13.71 -1.39
CA ARG A 34 -4.68 -13.68 -2.10
C ARG A 34 -4.81 -13.19 -3.54
N GLU A 35 -5.85 -13.63 -4.24
CA GLU A 35 -6.09 -13.21 -5.63
C GLU A 35 -6.42 -11.71 -5.74
N ALA A 36 -7.25 -11.19 -4.83
CA ALA A 36 -7.55 -9.76 -4.78
C ALA A 36 -6.32 -8.93 -4.42
N LEU A 37 -5.43 -9.41 -3.54
CA LEU A 37 -4.15 -8.77 -3.25
C LEU A 37 -3.25 -8.69 -4.49
N TYR A 38 -3.11 -9.77 -5.26
CA TYR A 38 -2.33 -9.73 -6.51
C TYR A 38 -2.90 -8.74 -7.52
N LYS A 39 -4.23 -8.65 -7.65
CA LYS A 39 -4.89 -7.67 -8.54
C LYS A 39 -4.72 -6.23 -8.05
N ALA A 40 -4.78 -6.01 -6.74
CA ALA A 40 -4.70 -4.69 -6.12
C ALA A 40 -3.27 -4.12 -6.04
N LEU A 41 -2.25 -4.97 -5.94
CA LEU A 41 -0.85 -4.58 -5.71
C LEU A 41 0.06 -4.82 -6.92
N ARG A 42 -0.52 -5.09 -8.10
CA ARG A 42 0.27 -5.16 -9.35
C ARG A 42 0.68 -3.75 -9.81
N PRO A 43 1.78 -3.62 -10.56
CA PRO A 43 2.13 -2.35 -11.21
C PRO A 43 0.96 -1.81 -12.05
N GLY A 44 0.71 -0.50 -11.95
CA GLY A 44 -0.39 0.16 -12.67
C GLY A 44 -1.79 -0.13 -12.14
N ALA A 45 -1.93 -0.81 -10.99
CA ALA A 45 -3.23 -0.96 -10.33
C ALA A 45 -3.67 0.34 -9.66
N GLU A 46 -4.98 0.56 -9.64
CA GLU A 46 -5.63 1.67 -8.94
C GLU A 46 -6.49 1.11 -7.80
N PRO A 47 -5.88 0.56 -6.73
CA PRO A 47 -6.64 0.04 -5.61
C PRO A 47 -7.36 1.17 -4.87
N ARG A 48 -8.56 0.88 -4.36
CA ARG A 48 -9.26 1.79 -3.46
C ARG A 48 -8.43 2.03 -2.20
N PHE A 49 -8.58 3.21 -1.61
CA PHE A 49 -7.87 3.57 -0.37
C PHE A 49 -8.10 2.57 0.78
N ASP A 50 -9.33 2.04 0.95
CA ASP A 50 -9.62 1.01 1.96
C ASP A 50 -8.73 -0.24 1.79
N THR A 51 -8.48 -0.68 0.56
CA THR A 51 -7.56 -1.78 0.25
C THR A 51 -6.14 -1.45 0.71
N ILE A 52 -5.64 -0.26 0.36
CA ILE A 52 -4.31 0.21 0.77
C ILE A 52 -4.21 0.27 2.29
N ALA A 53 -5.19 0.87 2.97
CA ALA A 53 -5.21 1.02 4.42
C ALA A 53 -5.16 -0.33 5.14
N ARG A 54 -5.95 -1.32 4.68
CA ARG A 54 -5.94 -2.70 5.23
C ARG A 54 -4.61 -3.39 5.01
N VAL A 55 -4.00 -3.22 3.83
CA VAL A 55 -2.67 -3.78 3.53
C VAL A 55 -1.62 -3.14 4.43
N CYS A 56 -1.65 -1.82 4.61
CA CYS A 56 -0.76 -1.12 5.53
C CYS A 56 -0.90 -1.64 6.97
N ALA A 57 -2.13 -1.80 7.45
CA ALA A 57 -2.41 -2.35 8.78
C ALA A 57 -1.88 -3.79 8.93
N ALA A 58 -2.11 -4.66 7.95
CA ALA A 58 -1.61 -6.04 7.92
C ALA A 58 -0.08 -6.11 7.89
N LEU A 59 0.57 -5.14 7.26
CA LEU A 59 2.03 -4.98 7.24
C LEU A 59 2.57 -4.28 8.49
N GLY A 60 1.73 -3.82 9.42
CA GLY A 60 2.15 -3.07 10.59
C GLY A 60 2.79 -1.71 10.25
N VAL A 61 2.44 -1.12 9.10
CA VAL A 61 2.92 0.20 8.67
C VAL A 61 1.79 1.22 8.76
N ARG A 62 2.15 2.49 8.95
CA ARG A 62 1.20 3.61 9.03
C ARG A 62 1.42 4.57 7.87
N LEU A 63 0.34 4.91 7.17
CA LEU A 63 0.32 6.04 6.25
C LEU A 63 0.24 7.33 7.06
N VAL A 64 1.18 8.24 6.83
CA VAL A 64 1.25 9.55 7.49
C VAL A 64 1.23 10.61 6.41
N ALA A 65 0.24 11.49 6.46
CA ALA A 65 0.24 12.70 5.66
C ALA A 65 1.13 13.74 6.33
N GLN A 66 2.02 14.35 5.55
CA GLN A 66 2.86 15.46 5.99
C GLN A 66 2.52 16.66 5.12
N SER A 67 2.49 17.86 5.70
CA SER A 67 2.33 19.09 4.93
C SER A 67 3.56 19.27 4.05
N GLY A 68 3.36 19.26 2.73
CA GLY A 68 4.41 19.61 1.76
C GLY A 68 4.61 21.12 1.59
N HIS A 69 3.83 21.93 2.29
CA HIS A 69 3.98 23.38 2.31
C HIS A 69 4.89 23.75 3.48
N GLU A 70 6.02 24.39 3.20
CA GLU A 70 6.75 25.12 4.24
C GLU A 70 5.81 26.19 4.83
N PRO A 71 5.82 26.39 6.16
CA PRO A 71 5.05 27.47 6.74
C PRO A 71 5.52 28.78 6.12
N VAL A 72 4.65 29.46 5.38
CA VAL A 72 4.87 30.86 5.00
C VAL A 72 4.85 31.65 6.30
N ALA A 73 6.03 32.14 6.67
CA ALA A 73 6.22 33.08 7.78
C ALA A 73 5.52 34.42 7.49
#